data_AF-A0A939NRZ0-F1
#
_entry.id   AF-A0A939NRZ0-F1
#
_cell.length_a   1.000
_cell.length_b   1.000
_cell.length_c   1.000
_cell.angle_alpha   90.00
_cell.angle_beta   90.00
_cell.angle_gamma   90.00
#
_symmetry.space_group_name_H-M   'P 1'
#
loop_
_entity.id
_entity.type
_entity.pdbx_description
1 polymer ?
#
loop_
_entity_poly.entity_id
_entity_poly.type
_entity_poly.pdbx_seq_one_letter_code
_entity_poly.pdbx_strand_id
1 'polypeptide(L)'
;MPARRVAIYYAWSRPDEAKAPLDVIEDRFPALFESRRMLFPRFEELSDPSRFDQGIAGFLDHIVKKNFAAVTLSEAITCAPVIEIERVDEDGRLTPIVPENLKGTDTLVVISFDSRRTVQQASQAEITFVRSFLSIPDHLIFVCPHHDIGEEPSVSHEKAIFRQVADFLHHGDKTIPPRQGFGGFGRSLLAGLGVPVENRFGLRPASEADGTPFPIEAEASLDRLHLLAGVDTFNLHPHLPHFERMDAAIPKLDVLARQKIDPAAPPHPFTADGRTSFDALLQSKPDTFAGTLLVGDATLWSSTAGGVDSLRAFWTNVVQRPHRGDHP
;
A
#
# COMPACT_ATOMS: atom_id res chain seq x y z
N MET A 1 23.98 0.82 -18.93
CA MET A 1 23.91 0.48 -17.49
C MET A 1 22.89 -0.62 -17.28
N PRO A 2 23.03 -1.47 -16.25
CA PRO A 2 22.08 -2.54 -16.02
C PRO A 2 20.69 -1.95 -15.73
N ALA A 3 19.65 -2.57 -16.30
CA ALA A 3 18.27 -2.24 -15.98
C ALA A 3 17.97 -2.56 -14.51
N ARG A 4 17.05 -1.79 -13.91
CA ARG A 4 16.58 -2.03 -12.54
C ARG A 4 15.94 -3.42 -12.43
N ARG A 5 16.14 -4.07 -11.29
CA ARG A 5 15.67 -5.44 -11.03
C ARG A 5 14.67 -5.39 -9.89
N VAL A 6 13.41 -5.62 -10.24
CA VAL A 6 12.28 -5.41 -9.34
C VAL A 6 11.81 -6.73 -8.75
N ALA A 7 11.48 -6.71 -7.46
CA ALA A 7 10.71 -7.73 -6.79
C ALA A 7 9.46 -7.13 -6.13
N ILE A 8 8.33 -7.81 -6.24
CA ILE A 8 7.10 -7.52 -5.51
C ILE A 8 6.87 -8.63 -4.49
N TYR A 9 6.68 -8.23 -3.24
CA TYR A 9 6.47 -9.13 -2.11
C TYR A 9 5.08 -8.88 -1.53
N TYR A 10 4.14 -9.80 -1.76
CA TYR A 10 2.81 -9.79 -1.18
C TYR A 10 2.90 -10.36 0.24
N ALA A 11 2.96 -9.48 1.23
CA ALA A 11 3.05 -9.82 2.63
C ALA A 11 1.67 -10.18 3.18
N TRP A 12 1.24 -11.43 2.92
CA TRP A 12 0.02 -12.03 3.46
C TRP A 12 0.20 -13.51 3.78
N SER A 13 -0.81 -14.10 4.40
CA SER A 13 -1.01 -15.54 4.35
C SER A 13 -2.20 -15.89 3.47
N ARG A 14 -1.95 -16.30 2.21
CA ARG A 14 -3.02 -16.62 1.26
C ARG A 14 -4.05 -17.59 1.82
N PRO A 15 -3.69 -18.74 2.44
CA PRO A 15 -4.69 -19.65 3.00
C PRO A 15 -5.45 -19.05 4.18
N ASP A 16 -4.80 -18.26 5.05
CA ASP A 16 -5.49 -17.66 6.20
C ASP A 16 -6.44 -16.55 5.79
N GLU A 17 -6.10 -15.78 4.76
CA GLU A 17 -6.97 -14.76 4.17
C GLU A 17 -8.14 -15.38 3.42
N ALA A 18 -7.87 -16.34 2.53
CA ALA A 18 -8.89 -17.00 1.72
C ALA A 18 -9.93 -17.75 2.57
N LYS A 19 -9.52 -18.30 3.72
CA LYS A 19 -10.37 -19.09 4.62
C LYS A 19 -10.95 -18.25 5.77
N ALA A 20 -10.87 -16.93 5.70
CA ALA A 20 -11.48 -16.07 6.70
C ALA A 20 -12.98 -16.43 6.87
N PRO A 21 -13.46 -16.68 8.10
CA PRO A 21 -14.87 -17.04 8.32
C PRO A 21 -15.81 -15.92 7.86
N LEU A 22 -16.92 -16.27 7.21
CA LEU A 22 -17.88 -15.28 6.69
C LEU A 22 -18.63 -14.52 7.78
N ASP A 23 -18.77 -15.11 8.97
CA ASP A 23 -19.35 -14.48 10.16
C ASP A 23 -18.44 -13.41 10.77
N VAL A 24 -17.16 -13.40 10.39
CA VAL A 24 -16.23 -12.31 10.69
C VAL A 24 -16.37 -11.27 9.57
N ILE A 25 -17.11 -10.20 9.84
CA ILE A 25 -17.32 -9.10 8.88
C ILE A 25 -16.08 -8.21 8.78
N GLU A 26 -15.48 -7.88 9.92
CA GLU A 26 -14.33 -6.99 10.03
C GLU A 26 -13.00 -7.71 9.76
N ASP A 27 -11.98 -6.97 9.33
CA ASP A 27 -10.60 -7.49 9.18
C ASP A 27 -10.47 -8.73 8.27
N ARG A 28 -11.23 -8.76 7.18
CA ARG A 28 -11.04 -9.70 6.07
C ARG A 28 -11.23 -9.01 4.74
N PHE A 29 -10.72 -9.64 3.68
CA PHE A 29 -11.08 -9.24 2.32
C PHE A 29 -12.56 -9.53 2.04
N PRO A 30 -13.20 -8.76 1.15
CA PRO A 30 -14.50 -9.15 0.61
C PRO A 30 -14.38 -10.43 -0.21
N ALA A 31 -15.45 -11.20 -0.24
CA ALA A 31 -15.61 -12.29 -1.19
C ALA A 31 -15.98 -11.73 -2.57
N LEU A 32 -15.66 -12.47 -3.64
CA LEU A 32 -15.94 -12.03 -5.00
C LEU A 32 -17.44 -11.77 -5.22
N PHE A 33 -18.31 -12.59 -4.61
CA PHE A 33 -19.76 -12.36 -4.67
C PHE A 33 -20.18 -11.03 -4.02
N GLU A 34 -19.54 -10.62 -2.92
CA GLU A 34 -19.85 -9.38 -2.20
C GLU A 34 -19.48 -8.18 -3.08
N SER A 35 -18.29 -8.20 -3.67
CA SER A 35 -17.83 -7.18 -4.60
C SER A 35 -18.74 -7.08 -5.83
N ARG A 36 -19.12 -8.21 -6.41
CA ARG A 36 -20.06 -8.26 -7.55
C ARG A 36 -21.42 -7.65 -7.20
N ARG A 37 -21.97 -7.97 -6.03
CA ARG A 37 -23.26 -7.43 -5.56
C ARG A 37 -23.18 -5.92 -5.35
N MET A 38 -22.13 -5.45 -4.67
CA MET A 38 -21.99 -4.05 -4.28
C MET A 38 -21.61 -3.13 -5.43
N LEU A 39 -20.87 -3.64 -6.42
CA LEU A 39 -20.32 -2.86 -7.54
C LEU A 39 -20.95 -3.22 -8.89
N PHE A 40 -22.11 -3.89 -8.91
CA PHE A 40 -22.81 -4.23 -10.15
C PHE A 40 -22.97 -2.99 -11.06
N PRO A 41 -22.67 -3.09 -12.37
CA PRO A 41 -22.32 -4.29 -13.14
C PRO A 41 -20.80 -4.56 -13.32
N ARG A 42 -19.91 -3.89 -12.58
CA ARG A 42 -18.45 -3.83 -12.84
C ARG A 42 -17.74 -5.18 -13.01
N PHE A 43 -18.22 -6.24 -12.38
CA PHE A 43 -17.58 -7.56 -12.33
C PHE A 43 -18.52 -8.69 -12.81
N GLU A 44 -19.45 -8.37 -13.70
CA GLU A 44 -20.44 -9.34 -14.16
C GLU A 44 -19.81 -10.47 -15.00
N GLU A 45 -18.67 -10.24 -15.65
CA GLU A 45 -17.95 -11.30 -16.37
C GLU A 45 -17.40 -12.41 -15.46
N LEU A 46 -17.31 -12.14 -14.15
CA LEU A 46 -16.86 -13.09 -13.13
C LEU A 46 -18.03 -13.87 -12.51
N SER A 47 -19.19 -13.91 -13.19
CA SER A 47 -20.44 -14.36 -12.58
C SER A 47 -20.67 -15.85 -12.49
N ASP A 48 -20.01 -16.60 -13.36
CA ASP A 48 -20.20 -18.04 -13.49
C ASP A 48 -19.46 -18.78 -12.35
N PRO A 49 -20.17 -19.36 -11.38
CA PRO A 49 -19.56 -20.05 -10.25
C PRO A 49 -18.86 -21.36 -10.65
N SER A 50 -19.09 -21.86 -11.87
CA SER A 50 -18.36 -23.02 -12.40
C SER A 50 -16.96 -22.65 -12.90
N ARG A 51 -16.71 -21.35 -13.14
CA ARG A 51 -15.46 -20.82 -13.68
C ARG A 51 -14.66 -20.02 -12.68
N PHE A 52 -15.32 -19.39 -11.72
CA PHE A 52 -14.70 -18.47 -10.77
C PHE A 52 -15.15 -18.78 -9.34
N ASP A 53 -14.18 -18.92 -8.43
CA ASP A 53 -14.47 -19.00 -7.01
C ASP A 53 -15.16 -17.71 -6.55
N GLN A 54 -16.38 -17.82 -6.03
CA GLN A 54 -17.15 -16.66 -5.58
C GLN A 54 -16.79 -16.23 -4.14
N GLY A 55 -15.90 -16.96 -3.47
CA GLY A 55 -15.35 -16.66 -2.15
C GLY A 55 -14.23 -15.61 -2.16
N ILE A 56 -13.47 -15.56 -1.06
CA ILE A 56 -12.36 -14.60 -0.89
C ILE A 56 -11.17 -14.94 -1.80
N ALA A 57 -10.87 -16.23 -2.02
CA ALA A 57 -9.76 -16.60 -2.89
C ALA A 57 -9.95 -16.06 -4.32
N GLY A 58 -11.17 -16.16 -4.86
CA GLY A 58 -11.49 -15.56 -6.17
C GLY A 58 -11.41 -14.04 -6.19
N PHE A 59 -11.70 -13.35 -5.09
CA PHE A 59 -11.45 -11.91 -4.97
C PHE A 59 -9.95 -11.60 -5.03
N LEU A 60 -9.13 -12.35 -4.31
CA LEU A 60 -7.67 -12.19 -4.33
C LEU A 60 -7.10 -12.41 -5.75
N ASP A 61 -7.59 -13.42 -6.47
CA ASP A 61 -7.05 -13.79 -7.78
C ASP A 61 -7.53 -12.90 -8.92
N HIS A 62 -8.81 -12.53 -8.91
CA HIS A 62 -9.42 -11.85 -10.04
C HIS A 62 -9.57 -10.34 -9.84
N ILE A 63 -9.43 -9.86 -8.61
CA ILE A 63 -9.44 -8.43 -8.30
C ILE A 63 -8.07 -8.04 -7.78
N VAL A 64 -7.65 -8.48 -6.59
CA VAL A 64 -6.43 -7.95 -5.95
C VAL A 64 -5.19 -8.13 -6.82
N LYS A 65 -4.83 -9.35 -7.19
CA LYS A 65 -3.62 -9.63 -7.99
C LYS A 65 -3.66 -8.97 -9.37
N LYS A 66 -4.80 -9.02 -10.06
CA LYS A 66 -4.95 -8.40 -11.39
C LYS A 66 -4.76 -6.89 -11.36
N ASN A 67 -5.02 -6.24 -10.23
CA ASN A 67 -4.88 -4.80 -10.12
C ASN A 67 -3.42 -4.32 -10.11
N PHE A 68 -2.46 -5.21 -9.83
CA PHE A 68 -1.02 -4.95 -9.95
C PHE A 68 -0.47 -5.18 -11.35
N ALA A 69 -1.30 -5.05 -12.40
CA ALA A 69 -0.92 -5.20 -13.81
C ALA A 69 0.30 -4.35 -14.24
N ALA A 70 0.67 -3.34 -13.45
CA ALA A 70 1.89 -2.56 -13.65
C ALA A 70 3.20 -3.33 -13.42
N VAL A 71 3.15 -4.56 -12.90
CA VAL A 71 4.24 -5.56 -13.05
C VAL A 71 4.63 -5.69 -14.52
N THR A 72 3.64 -5.86 -15.39
CA THR A 72 3.83 -5.99 -16.85
C THR A 72 4.50 -4.75 -17.45
N LEU A 73 4.18 -3.56 -16.92
CA LEU A 73 4.81 -2.31 -17.34
C LEU A 73 6.30 -2.29 -16.99
N SER A 74 6.65 -2.71 -15.78
CA SER A 74 8.06 -2.81 -15.35
C SER A 74 8.86 -3.76 -16.24
N GLU A 75 8.31 -4.93 -16.55
CA GLU A 75 8.97 -5.90 -17.45
C GLU A 75 9.16 -5.32 -18.85
N ALA A 76 8.14 -4.64 -19.38
CA ALA A 76 8.19 -4.00 -20.69
C ALA A 76 9.27 -2.90 -20.76
N ILE A 77 9.42 -2.09 -19.69
CA ILE A 77 10.41 -1.01 -19.65
C ILE A 77 11.83 -1.54 -19.42
N THR A 78 11.99 -2.47 -18.48
CA THR A 78 13.32 -2.95 -18.05
C THR A 78 13.85 -4.09 -18.91
N CYS A 79 12.99 -4.74 -19.71
CA CYS A 79 13.29 -6.00 -20.40
C CYS A 79 13.82 -7.08 -19.43
N ALA A 80 13.45 -7.00 -18.16
CA ALA A 80 13.84 -7.91 -17.09
C ALA A 80 12.59 -8.45 -16.40
N PRO A 81 12.53 -9.76 -16.07
CA PRO A 81 11.41 -10.31 -15.34
C PRO A 81 11.32 -9.72 -13.94
N VAL A 82 10.09 -9.47 -13.48
CA VAL A 82 9.80 -9.07 -12.10
C VAL A 82 9.68 -10.33 -11.24
N ILE A 83 10.30 -10.32 -10.06
CA ILE A 83 10.16 -11.42 -9.10
C ILE A 83 8.91 -11.17 -8.28
N GLU A 84 7.90 -12.04 -8.38
CA GLU A 84 6.71 -11.98 -7.53
C GLU A 84 6.76 -13.07 -6.45
N ILE A 85 6.58 -12.67 -5.19
CA ILE A 85 6.62 -13.57 -4.03
C ILE A 85 5.38 -13.33 -3.18
N GLU A 86 4.66 -14.41 -2.88
CA GLU A 86 3.70 -14.42 -1.78
C GLU A 86 4.40 -14.88 -0.51
N ARG A 87 4.24 -14.14 0.59
CA ARG A 87 4.85 -14.48 1.87
C ARG A 87 4.47 -15.89 2.30
N VAL A 88 3.17 -16.19 2.37
CA VAL A 88 2.69 -17.58 2.45
C VAL A 88 1.83 -17.83 1.22
N ASP A 89 2.28 -18.77 0.39
CA ASP A 89 1.60 -19.15 -0.84
C ASP A 89 0.37 -20.03 -0.57
N GLU A 90 -0.32 -20.44 -1.64
CA GLU A 90 -1.56 -21.23 -1.57
C GLU A 90 -1.39 -22.56 -0.82
N ASP A 91 -0.20 -23.16 -0.91
CA ASP A 91 0.16 -24.41 -0.25
C ASP A 91 0.56 -24.21 1.22
N GLY A 92 0.55 -22.97 1.71
CA GLY A 92 0.94 -22.64 3.09
C GLY A 92 2.46 -22.52 3.29
N ARG A 93 3.25 -22.42 2.22
CA ARG A 93 4.71 -22.36 2.33
C ARG A 93 5.17 -20.92 2.53
N LEU A 94 5.88 -20.69 3.64
CA LEU A 94 6.49 -19.41 3.96
C LEU A 94 7.74 -19.16 3.10
N THR A 95 7.76 -18.04 2.38
CA THR A 95 8.90 -17.49 1.64
C THR A 95 9.25 -16.12 2.23
N PRO A 96 10.28 -16.02 3.11
CA PRO A 96 10.64 -14.77 3.76
C PRO A 96 11.46 -13.83 2.84
N ILE A 97 11.56 -12.56 3.22
CA ILE A 97 12.44 -11.57 2.58
C ILE A 97 13.90 -11.82 3.01
N VAL A 98 14.59 -12.69 2.27
CA VAL A 98 16.00 -13.10 2.53
C VAL A 98 16.81 -13.12 1.23
N PRO A 99 18.16 -13.08 1.29
CA PRO A 99 19.01 -12.98 0.11
C PRO A 99 18.73 -14.03 -0.98
N GLU A 100 18.40 -15.25 -0.57
CA GLU A 100 18.17 -16.39 -1.46
C GLU A 100 16.98 -16.17 -2.39
N ASN A 101 15.96 -15.44 -1.91
CA ASN A 101 14.71 -15.20 -2.63
C ASN A 101 14.75 -13.91 -3.47
N LEU A 102 15.72 -13.03 -3.24
CA LEU A 102 15.79 -11.68 -3.83
C LEU A 102 17.11 -11.41 -4.55
N LYS A 103 17.75 -12.48 -5.07
CA LYS A 103 19.06 -12.39 -5.71
C LYS A 103 19.03 -11.46 -6.92
N GLY A 104 19.89 -10.45 -6.90
CA GLY A 104 20.04 -9.49 -7.99
C GLY A 104 18.95 -8.42 -8.05
N THR A 105 18.05 -8.37 -7.07
CA THR A 105 17.06 -7.30 -6.92
C THR A 105 17.73 -6.03 -6.38
N ASP A 106 17.40 -4.88 -6.96
CA ASP A 106 17.77 -3.55 -6.44
C ASP A 106 16.55 -2.69 -6.07
N THR A 107 15.35 -3.18 -6.37
CA THR A 107 14.09 -2.49 -6.15
C THR A 107 13.08 -3.46 -5.56
N LEU A 108 12.67 -3.27 -4.31
CA LEU A 108 11.73 -4.13 -3.60
C LEU A 108 10.44 -3.37 -3.28
N VAL A 109 9.29 -3.90 -3.67
CA VAL A 109 7.97 -3.37 -3.30
C VAL A 109 7.28 -4.36 -2.39
N VAL A 110 7.10 -4.01 -1.12
CA VAL A 110 6.41 -4.83 -0.11
C VAL A 110 4.96 -4.40 -0.03
N ILE A 111 4.06 -5.18 -0.63
CA ILE A 111 2.61 -4.99 -0.58
C ILE A 111 2.09 -5.64 0.70
N SER A 112 1.81 -4.85 1.73
CA SER A 112 1.35 -5.33 3.04
C SER A 112 -0.16 -5.19 3.16
N PHE A 113 -0.81 -6.22 2.65
CA PHE A 113 -2.25 -6.41 2.59
C PHE A 113 -2.75 -7.45 3.60
N ASP A 114 -1.88 -7.93 4.47
CA ASP A 114 -2.25 -8.83 5.55
C ASP A 114 -3.26 -8.17 6.48
N SER A 115 -4.38 -8.85 6.69
CA SER A 115 -5.26 -8.58 7.82
C SER A 115 -4.50 -8.84 9.11
N ARG A 116 -4.66 -7.96 10.11
CA ARG A 116 -4.08 -8.16 11.45
C ARG A 116 -4.50 -9.47 12.10
N ARG A 117 -5.64 -10.06 11.71
CA ARG A 117 -6.09 -11.38 12.13
C ARG A 117 -5.07 -12.48 11.80
N THR A 118 -4.31 -12.33 10.72
CA THR A 118 -3.33 -13.33 10.27
C THR A 118 -1.96 -13.16 10.95
N VAL A 119 -1.79 -12.13 11.79
CA VAL A 119 -0.62 -11.92 12.66
C VAL A 119 0.72 -11.99 11.89
N GLN A 120 0.74 -11.50 10.65
CA GLN A 120 1.97 -11.47 9.86
C GLN A 120 2.94 -10.45 10.48
N GLN A 121 4.16 -10.89 10.75
CA GLN A 121 5.21 -10.04 11.31
C GLN A 121 6.54 -10.30 10.60
N ALA A 122 7.33 -9.24 10.43
CA ALA A 122 8.69 -9.32 9.94
C ALA A 122 9.58 -10.00 10.99
N SER A 123 10.26 -11.06 10.57
CA SER A 123 11.23 -11.73 11.44
C SER A 123 12.52 -10.91 11.57
N GLN A 124 13.32 -11.21 12.59
CA GLN A 124 14.63 -10.57 12.76
C GLN A 124 15.56 -10.79 11.56
N ALA A 125 15.48 -11.95 10.90
CA ALA A 125 16.25 -12.24 9.70
C ALA A 125 15.87 -11.32 8.54
N GLU A 126 14.58 -11.09 8.33
CA GLU A 126 14.06 -10.18 7.30
C GLU A 126 14.45 -8.73 7.59
N ILE A 127 14.32 -8.29 8.85
CA ILE A 127 14.74 -6.95 9.27
C ILE A 127 16.24 -6.75 9.02
N THR A 128 17.08 -7.72 9.39
CA THR A 128 18.52 -7.66 9.16
C THR A 128 18.84 -7.62 7.67
N PHE A 129 18.18 -8.44 6.86
CA PHE A 129 18.36 -8.43 5.41
C PHE A 129 17.94 -7.10 4.79
N VAL A 130 16.76 -6.57 5.11
CA VAL A 130 16.29 -5.29 4.57
C VAL A 130 17.21 -4.13 4.98
N ARG A 131 17.75 -4.17 6.21
CA ARG A 131 18.77 -3.21 6.64
C ARG A 131 20.05 -3.29 5.79
N SER A 132 20.52 -4.50 5.47
CA SER A 132 21.66 -4.71 4.57
C SER A 132 21.33 -4.35 3.12
N PHE A 133 20.10 -4.54 2.67
CA PHE A 133 19.64 -4.13 1.36
C PHE A 133 19.67 -2.60 1.24
N LEU A 134 19.19 -1.90 2.27
CA LEU A 134 19.21 -0.45 2.39
C LEU A 134 20.59 0.16 2.66
N SER A 135 21.64 -0.65 2.91
CA SER A 135 23.00 -0.11 3.02
C SER A 135 23.66 0.12 1.65
N ILE A 136 23.00 -0.25 0.55
CA ILE A 136 23.48 -0.05 -0.81
C ILE A 136 22.82 1.22 -1.39
N PRO A 137 23.60 2.25 -1.80
CA PRO A 137 23.05 3.55 -2.19
C PRO A 137 21.96 3.54 -3.27
N ASP A 138 22.05 2.62 -4.22
CA ASP A 138 21.13 2.50 -5.36
C ASP A 138 19.89 1.64 -5.09
N HIS A 139 19.85 0.99 -3.94
CA HIS A 139 18.74 0.14 -3.58
C HIS A 139 17.54 0.97 -3.12
N LEU A 140 16.36 0.53 -3.55
CA LEU A 140 15.08 1.16 -3.30
C LEU A 140 14.12 0.15 -2.68
N ILE A 141 13.49 0.51 -1.57
CA ILE A 141 12.37 -0.27 -1.02
C ILE A 141 11.15 0.62 -0.84
N PHE A 142 10.00 0.10 -1.26
CA PHE A 142 8.70 0.61 -0.84
C PHE A 142 8.10 -0.36 0.17
N VAL A 143 7.70 0.15 1.32
CA VAL A 143 6.89 -0.60 2.27
C VAL A 143 5.49 -0.02 2.20
N CYS A 144 4.52 -0.86 1.82
CA CYS A 144 3.17 -0.43 1.55
C CYS A 144 2.14 -1.07 2.47
N PRO A 145 2.05 -0.65 3.74
CA PRO A 145 0.90 -0.95 4.58
C PRO A 145 -0.35 -0.36 3.94
N HIS A 146 -1.40 -1.18 3.85
CA HIS A 146 -2.72 -0.70 3.44
C HIS A 146 -3.38 0.14 4.54
N HIS A 147 -4.66 0.47 4.45
CA HIS A 147 -5.34 1.27 5.47
C HIS A 147 -5.63 0.50 6.78
N ASP A 148 -5.78 1.24 7.87
CA ASP A 148 -6.27 0.78 9.18
C ASP A 148 -7.52 1.57 9.57
N ILE A 149 -8.69 1.05 9.20
CA ILE A 149 -9.98 1.74 9.33
C ILE A 149 -10.66 1.30 10.61
N GLY A 150 -11.19 2.24 11.38
CA GLY A 150 -12.05 1.95 12.53
C GLY A 150 -11.34 1.27 13.71
N GLU A 151 -10.02 1.13 13.65
CA GLU A 151 -9.21 0.62 14.75
C GLU A 151 -8.90 1.75 15.74
N GLU A 152 -9.17 1.49 17.01
CA GLU A 152 -8.75 2.33 18.11
C GLU A 152 -8.30 1.45 19.27
N PRO A 153 -7.02 1.46 19.65
CA PRO A 153 -6.56 0.71 20.81
C PRO A 153 -7.26 1.20 22.08
N SER A 154 -7.77 0.25 22.88
CA SER A 154 -8.08 0.48 24.30
C SER A 154 -9.08 1.62 24.62
N VAL A 155 -10.22 1.62 23.95
CA VAL A 155 -11.35 2.51 24.28
C VAL A 155 -12.59 1.73 24.69
N SER A 156 -13.54 2.39 25.36
CA SER A 156 -14.87 1.81 25.62
C SER A 156 -15.57 1.46 24.29
N HIS A 157 -16.48 0.49 24.32
CA HIS A 157 -17.24 0.07 23.13
C HIS A 157 -17.91 1.26 22.43
N GLU A 158 -18.49 2.20 23.18
CA GLU A 158 -19.12 3.40 22.62
C GLU A 158 -18.15 4.26 21.81
N LYS A 159 -16.92 4.44 22.29
CA LYS A 159 -15.88 5.20 21.58
C LYS A 159 -15.40 4.47 20.34
N ALA A 160 -15.29 3.15 20.41
CA ALA A 160 -14.95 2.32 19.24
C ALA A 160 -16.03 2.46 18.15
N ILE A 161 -17.31 2.34 18.51
CA ILE A 161 -18.43 2.53 17.57
C ILE A 161 -18.46 3.95 17.00
N PHE A 162 -18.28 4.98 17.84
CA PHE A 162 -18.19 6.36 17.36
C PHE A 162 -17.09 6.51 16.30
N ARG A 163 -15.92 5.91 16.56
CA ARG A 163 -14.80 5.96 15.63
C ARG A 163 -15.10 5.26 14.31
N GLN A 164 -15.60 4.03 14.37
CA GLN A 164 -15.97 3.24 13.19
C GLN A 164 -17.02 3.95 12.35
N VAL A 165 -18.03 4.57 12.96
CA VAL A 165 -19.04 5.37 12.25
C VAL A 165 -18.41 6.61 11.61
N ALA A 166 -17.53 7.31 12.32
CA ALA A 166 -16.86 8.49 11.78
C ALA A 166 -16.00 8.13 10.56
N ASP A 167 -15.16 7.10 10.66
CA ASP A 167 -14.35 6.60 9.55
C ASP A 167 -15.25 6.16 8.39
N PHE A 168 -16.24 5.28 8.64
CA PHE A 168 -17.15 4.74 7.62
C PHE A 168 -17.88 5.82 6.83
N LEU A 169 -18.45 6.81 7.52
CA LEU A 169 -19.14 7.91 6.87
C LEU A 169 -18.16 8.82 6.14
N HIS A 170 -17.00 9.08 6.74
CA HIS A 170 -15.98 9.97 6.18
C HIS A 170 -15.47 9.44 4.83
N HIS A 171 -14.98 8.19 4.75
CA HIS A 171 -14.58 7.64 3.46
C HIS A 171 -15.78 7.37 2.54
N GLY A 172 -16.90 6.90 3.08
CA GLY A 172 -18.15 6.69 2.33
C GLY A 172 -18.14 5.48 1.40
N ASP A 173 -17.10 4.64 1.47
CA ASP A 173 -16.99 3.39 0.73
C ASP A 173 -17.85 2.32 1.40
N LYS A 174 -18.95 1.96 0.73
CA LYS A 174 -19.91 0.98 1.24
C LYS A 174 -19.49 -0.47 0.94
N THR A 175 -18.39 -0.68 0.23
CA THR A 175 -17.90 -2.01 -0.15
C THR A 175 -17.07 -2.67 0.93
N ILE A 176 -16.61 -1.89 1.91
CA ILE A 176 -15.81 -2.35 3.04
C ILE A 176 -16.60 -2.21 4.35
N PRO A 177 -16.26 -2.99 5.37
CA PRO A 177 -16.96 -2.93 6.65
C PRO A 177 -16.44 -1.74 7.51
N PRO A 178 -17.11 -1.40 8.63
CA PRO A 178 -16.71 -0.28 9.48
C PRO A 178 -15.32 -0.39 10.12
N ARG A 179 -14.70 -1.58 10.16
CA ARG A 179 -13.34 -1.82 10.61
C ARG A 179 -12.56 -2.74 9.65
N GLN A 180 -11.39 -2.27 9.23
CA GLN A 180 -10.48 -3.06 8.42
C GLN A 180 -9.03 -2.70 8.75
N GLY A 181 -8.44 -3.49 9.64
CA GLY A 181 -7.06 -3.34 10.10
C GLY A 181 -6.08 -4.16 9.29
N PHE A 182 -5.42 -3.53 8.33
CA PHE A 182 -4.47 -4.17 7.42
C PHE A 182 -3.05 -3.61 7.58
N GLY A 183 -2.05 -4.33 7.05
CA GLY A 183 -0.67 -3.86 6.95
C GLY A 183 0.23 -4.22 8.15
N GLY A 184 -0.10 -5.25 8.91
CA GLY A 184 0.65 -5.67 10.10
C GLY A 184 2.13 -5.98 9.81
N PHE A 185 2.41 -6.70 8.72
CA PHE A 185 3.77 -7.02 8.33
C PHE A 185 4.59 -5.76 8.04
N GLY A 186 4.07 -4.84 7.22
CA GLY A 186 4.71 -3.59 6.83
C GLY A 186 5.01 -2.71 8.04
N ARG A 187 4.03 -2.55 8.95
CA ARG A 187 4.23 -1.84 10.23
C ARG A 187 5.35 -2.47 11.06
N SER A 188 5.35 -3.79 11.20
CA SER A 188 6.37 -4.50 11.98
C SER A 188 7.77 -4.39 11.36
N LEU A 189 7.87 -4.41 10.03
CA LEU A 189 9.12 -4.21 9.30
C LEU A 189 9.66 -2.79 9.54
N LEU A 190 8.83 -1.76 9.38
CA LEU A 190 9.20 -0.36 9.61
C LEU A 190 9.65 -0.11 11.04
N ALA A 191 8.93 -0.67 12.02
CA ALA A 191 9.33 -0.63 13.42
C ALA A 191 10.70 -1.31 13.65
N GLY A 192 10.91 -2.51 13.09
CA GLY A 192 12.19 -3.24 13.18
C GLY A 192 13.37 -2.53 12.51
N LEU A 193 13.10 -1.72 11.48
CA LEU A 193 14.10 -0.87 10.84
C LEU A 193 14.44 0.38 11.67
N GLY A 194 13.64 0.69 12.70
CA GLY A 194 13.80 1.86 13.57
C GLY A 194 13.17 3.12 13.01
N VAL A 195 12.19 2.97 12.10
CA VAL A 195 11.38 4.03 11.48
C VAL A 195 9.88 3.69 11.58
N PRO A 196 9.33 3.50 12.79
CA PRO A 196 7.93 3.10 12.96
C PRO A 196 6.95 4.10 12.34
N VAL A 197 6.03 3.58 11.52
CA VAL A 197 4.95 4.34 10.88
C VAL A 197 3.63 3.61 11.09
N GLU A 198 2.59 4.37 11.41
CA GLU A 198 1.21 3.90 11.56
C GLU A 198 0.37 4.33 10.34
N ASN A 199 -0.31 3.39 9.71
CA ASN A 199 -1.16 3.59 8.52
C ASN A 199 -2.62 3.86 8.90
N ARG A 200 -2.85 4.94 9.64
CA ARG A 200 -4.13 5.17 10.33
C ARG A 200 -5.24 5.65 9.39
N PHE A 201 -6.46 5.27 9.75
CA PHE A 201 -7.73 5.75 9.23
C PHE A 201 -8.06 5.24 7.82
N GLY A 202 -9.27 5.60 7.37
CA GLY A 202 -9.66 5.60 5.96
C GLY A 202 -10.14 7.00 5.62
N LEU A 203 -9.25 7.85 5.11
CA LEU A 203 -9.56 9.22 4.74
C LEU A 203 -10.08 9.27 3.32
N ARG A 204 -11.09 10.11 3.04
CA ARG A 204 -11.57 10.33 1.68
C ARG A 204 -10.63 11.29 0.94
N PRO A 205 -9.85 10.84 -0.05
CA PRO A 205 -9.10 11.76 -0.88
C PRO A 205 -10.03 12.67 -1.67
N ALA A 206 -9.61 13.91 -1.90
CA ALA A 206 -10.29 14.83 -2.78
C ALA A 206 -10.29 14.30 -4.23
N SER A 207 -11.35 14.63 -4.96
CA SER A 207 -11.47 14.42 -6.40
C SER A 207 -11.82 15.73 -7.09
N GLU A 208 -11.46 15.83 -8.36
CA GLU A 208 -11.90 16.91 -9.24
C GLU A 208 -13.40 16.78 -9.55
N ALA A 209 -14.01 17.83 -10.09
CA ALA A 209 -15.44 17.85 -10.39
C ALA A 209 -15.89 16.77 -11.40
N ASP A 210 -14.96 16.28 -12.22
CA ASP A 210 -15.17 15.20 -13.19
C ASP A 210 -14.95 13.80 -12.61
N GLY A 211 -14.64 13.70 -11.31
CA GLY A 211 -14.38 12.46 -10.59
C GLY A 211 -12.96 11.91 -10.75
N THR A 212 -12.06 12.65 -11.41
CA THR A 212 -10.64 12.27 -11.48
C THR A 212 -9.92 12.58 -10.15
N PRO A 213 -8.77 11.95 -9.86
CA PRO A 213 -8.04 12.22 -8.63
C PRO A 213 -7.57 13.68 -8.55
N PHE A 214 -7.68 14.30 -7.38
CA PHE A 214 -7.16 15.65 -7.15
C PHE A 214 -5.62 15.67 -7.12
N PRO A 215 -4.95 16.73 -7.58
CA PRO A 215 -3.49 16.84 -7.57
C PRO A 215 -2.85 16.62 -6.20
N ILE A 216 -1.70 15.94 -6.18
CA ILE A 216 -0.89 15.79 -4.97
C ILE A 216 -0.16 17.08 -4.63
N GLU A 217 0.12 17.28 -3.35
CA GLU A 217 1.03 18.31 -2.86
C GLU A 217 2.42 17.68 -2.71
N ALA A 218 3.22 17.74 -3.77
CA ALA A 218 4.55 17.15 -3.82
C ALA A 218 5.63 18.12 -3.33
N GLU A 219 6.54 17.65 -2.48
CA GLU A 219 7.72 18.38 -2.03
C GLU A 219 8.90 18.06 -2.95
N ALA A 220 8.93 18.70 -4.13
CA ALA A 220 9.91 18.40 -5.18
C ALA A 220 11.38 18.53 -4.73
N SER A 221 11.68 19.40 -3.76
CA SER A 221 13.03 19.54 -3.18
C SER A 221 13.48 18.32 -2.37
N LEU A 222 12.52 17.50 -1.90
CA LEU A 222 12.77 16.27 -1.15
C LEU A 222 12.80 15.04 -2.07
N ASP A 223 12.35 15.16 -3.32
CA ASP A 223 12.31 14.06 -4.31
C ASP A 223 13.68 13.80 -4.94
N ARG A 224 14.59 13.24 -4.14
CA ARG A 224 16.00 13.03 -4.52
C ARG A 224 16.21 12.06 -5.67
N LEU A 225 15.21 11.24 -5.97
CA LEU A 225 15.25 10.24 -7.04
C LEU A 225 14.35 10.62 -8.22
N HIS A 226 13.74 11.80 -8.20
CA HIS A 226 12.79 12.29 -9.22
C HIS A 226 11.64 11.30 -9.47
N LEU A 227 11.17 10.62 -8.43
CA LEU A 227 10.10 9.62 -8.53
C LEU A 227 8.77 10.27 -8.91
N LEU A 228 8.55 11.52 -8.51
CA LEU A 228 7.32 12.28 -8.75
C LEU A 228 7.40 13.17 -10.00
N ALA A 229 8.45 13.06 -10.80
CA ALA A 229 8.55 13.82 -12.05
C ALA A 229 7.41 13.43 -13.02
N GLY A 230 6.54 14.38 -13.34
CA GLY A 230 5.36 14.13 -14.19
C GLY A 230 4.27 13.28 -13.51
N VAL A 231 4.29 13.17 -12.19
CA VAL A 231 3.27 12.50 -11.38
C VAL A 231 2.40 13.56 -10.71
N ASP A 232 1.31 13.94 -11.37
CA ASP A 232 0.42 15.00 -10.88
C ASP A 232 -0.57 14.50 -9.82
N THR A 233 -0.89 13.21 -9.85
CA THR A 233 -1.93 12.60 -9.01
C THR A 233 -1.51 11.23 -8.49
N PHE A 234 -2.06 10.81 -7.35
CA PHE A 234 -2.10 9.40 -6.95
C PHE A 234 -3.47 8.80 -7.23
N ASN A 235 -3.58 7.48 -7.17
CA ASN A 235 -4.83 6.77 -7.40
C ASN A 235 -5.90 7.21 -6.38
N LEU A 236 -7.14 7.37 -6.84
CA LEU A 236 -8.29 7.79 -6.04
C LEU A 236 -8.95 6.58 -5.35
N HIS A 237 -8.19 5.91 -4.49
CA HIS A 237 -8.74 4.86 -3.66
C HIS A 237 -9.65 5.49 -2.57
N PRO A 238 -10.89 5.03 -2.37
CA PRO A 238 -11.87 5.81 -1.59
C PRO A 238 -11.53 6.03 -0.11
N HIS A 239 -10.61 5.25 0.45
CA HIS A 239 -10.31 5.20 1.87
C HIS A 239 -8.79 5.02 2.09
N LEU A 240 -8.05 6.12 2.03
CA LEU A 240 -6.58 6.09 2.11
C LEU A 240 -6.06 6.33 3.54
N PRO A 241 -4.93 5.72 3.93
CA PRO A 241 -4.34 5.96 5.23
C PRO A 241 -3.61 7.31 5.29
N HIS A 242 -3.59 7.90 6.48
CA HIS A 242 -2.54 8.83 6.87
C HIS A 242 -1.34 8.05 7.40
N PHE A 243 -0.16 8.27 6.84
CA PHE A 243 1.09 7.70 7.36
C PHE A 243 1.65 8.53 8.50
N GLU A 244 1.24 8.19 9.72
CA GLU A 244 1.71 8.85 10.94
C GLU A 244 3.12 8.34 11.29
N ARG A 245 4.08 9.27 11.32
CA ARG A 245 5.45 9.00 11.77
C ARG A 245 5.49 8.99 13.29
N MET A 246 5.81 7.84 13.87
CA MET A 246 5.89 7.70 15.33
C MET A 246 7.27 8.14 15.82
N ASP A 247 7.33 8.99 16.85
CA ASP A 247 8.54 9.44 17.59
C ASP A 247 9.88 9.31 16.85
N ALA A 248 10.49 8.11 16.90
CA ALA A 248 11.78 7.80 16.29
C ALA A 248 11.85 7.95 14.77
N ALA A 249 10.70 7.90 14.07
CA ALA A 249 10.58 8.07 12.63
C ALA A 249 10.48 9.55 12.20
N ILE A 250 9.98 10.45 13.05
CA ILE A 250 9.85 11.89 12.74
C ILE A 250 11.18 12.51 12.27
N PRO A 251 12.32 12.31 12.98
CA PRO A 251 13.57 12.89 12.52
C PRO A 251 14.17 12.15 11.32
N LYS A 252 13.65 10.98 10.92
CA LYS A 252 14.24 10.07 9.92
C LYS A 252 13.45 9.99 8.60
N LEU A 253 12.18 10.39 8.61
CA LEU A 253 11.29 10.33 7.45
C LEU A 253 10.75 11.72 7.12
N ASP A 254 10.91 12.11 5.86
CA ASP A 254 10.31 13.27 5.25
C ASP A 254 8.96 12.92 4.61
N VAL A 255 8.07 13.90 4.52
CA VAL A 255 6.82 13.78 3.75
C VAL A 255 7.13 14.23 2.33
N LEU A 256 7.08 13.28 1.39
CA LEU A 256 7.37 13.54 -0.01
C LEU A 256 6.13 14.04 -0.76
N ALA A 257 4.96 13.51 -0.43
CA ALA A 257 3.70 13.97 -0.99
C ALA A 257 2.54 13.86 0.00
N ARG A 258 1.61 14.82 -0.10
CA ARG A 258 0.32 14.78 0.57
C ARG A 258 -0.81 14.70 -0.44
N GLN A 259 -1.94 14.12 -0.01
CA GLN A 259 -3.19 14.19 -0.74
C GLN A 259 -4.18 15.05 0.04
N LYS A 260 -4.98 15.84 -0.67
CA LYS A 260 -6.06 16.60 -0.07
C LYS A 260 -7.21 15.69 0.34
N ILE A 261 -7.92 16.09 1.38
CA ILE A 261 -9.14 15.47 1.83
C ILE A 261 -10.31 16.15 1.12
N ASP A 262 -11.30 15.36 0.70
CA ASP A 262 -12.54 15.90 0.13
C ASP A 262 -13.22 16.83 1.16
N PRO A 263 -13.40 18.13 0.86
CA PRO A 263 -14.04 19.07 1.78
C PRO A 263 -15.52 18.76 2.01
N ALA A 264 -16.15 17.94 1.17
CA ALA A 264 -17.51 17.45 1.33
C ALA A 264 -17.59 16.12 2.12
N ALA A 265 -16.45 15.54 2.52
CA ALA A 265 -16.44 14.35 3.36
C ALA A 265 -17.09 14.66 4.73
N PRO A 266 -17.90 13.73 5.27
CA PRO A 266 -18.43 13.86 6.64
C PRO A 266 -17.32 14.10 7.68
N PRO A 267 -17.61 14.74 8.82
CA PRO A 267 -16.60 15.07 9.82
C PRO A 267 -15.85 13.84 10.35
N HIS A 268 -14.55 14.01 10.62
CA HIS A 268 -13.69 12.96 11.13
C HIS A 268 -12.69 13.53 12.15
N PRO A 269 -12.29 12.79 13.21
CA PRO A 269 -11.38 13.30 14.24
C PRO A 269 -10.07 13.88 13.69
N PHE A 270 -9.52 13.29 12.62
CA PHE A 270 -8.30 13.79 11.98
C PHE A 270 -8.44 15.23 11.43
N THR A 271 -9.63 15.57 10.91
CA THR A 271 -9.91 16.88 10.31
C THR A 271 -10.48 17.89 11.31
N ALA A 272 -10.73 17.48 12.56
CA ALA A 272 -11.36 18.32 13.59
C ALA A 272 -10.58 19.62 13.88
N ASP A 273 -9.25 19.58 13.79
CA ASP A 273 -8.39 20.74 13.99
C ASP A 273 -8.18 21.57 12.69
N GLY A 274 -8.97 21.33 11.65
CA GLY A 274 -8.88 22.03 10.36
C GLY A 274 -7.84 21.46 9.39
N ARG A 275 -7.37 20.23 9.60
CA ARG A 275 -6.49 19.54 8.62
C ARG A 275 -7.25 19.27 7.33
N THR A 276 -6.65 19.64 6.19
CA THR A 276 -7.23 19.50 4.85
C THR A 276 -6.47 18.52 3.95
N SER A 277 -5.39 17.92 4.45
CA SER A 277 -4.53 16.98 3.73
C SER A 277 -3.97 15.92 4.67
N PHE A 278 -3.53 14.79 4.13
CA PHE A 278 -2.82 13.75 4.88
C PHE A 278 -1.50 13.37 4.20
N ASP A 279 -0.51 12.99 5.02
CA ASP A 279 0.78 12.46 4.53
C ASP A 279 0.54 11.12 3.82
N ALA A 280 0.77 11.09 2.49
CA ALA A 280 0.42 9.99 1.59
C ALA A 280 1.64 9.20 1.09
N LEU A 281 2.80 9.88 0.98
CA LEU A 281 4.07 9.25 0.63
C LEU A 281 5.18 9.81 1.51
N LEU A 282 5.87 8.94 2.23
CA LEU A 282 7.04 9.25 3.04
C LEU A 282 8.32 8.76 2.37
N GLN A 283 9.44 9.41 2.66
CA GLN A 283 10.78 9.02 2.20
C GLN A 283 11.78 9.09 3.35
N SER A 284 12.71 8.13 3.43
CA SER A 284 13.82 8.21 4.38
C SER A 284 14.76 9.39 4.09
N LYS A 285 15.24 10.05 5.14
CA LYS A 285 16.28 11.07 5.03
C LYS A 285 17.62 10.48 4.57
N PRO A 286 18.53 11.28 3.98
CA PRO A 286 19.78 10.76 3.41
C PRO A 286 20.70 10.11 4.45
N ASP A 287 20.60 10.53 5.71
CA ASP A 287 21.39 10.04 6.84
C ASP A 287 20.76 8.83 7.54
N THR A 288 19.55 8.44 7.16
CA THR A 288 18.83 7.31 7.76
C THR A 288 19.26 5.98 7.15
N PHE A 289 19.33 5.92 5.82
CA PHE A 289 19.80 4.76 5.06
C PHE A 289 20.64 5.24 3.87
N ALA A 290 21.63 4.44 3.46
CA ALA A 290 22.39 4.74 2.25
C ALA A 290 21.49 4.62 1.01
N GLY A 291 20.70 3.55 0.92
CA GLY A 291 19.63 3.39 -0.06
C GLY A 291 18.42 4.28 0.25
N THR A 292 17.28 4.00 -0.37
CA THR A 292 16.05 4.79 -0.15
C THR A 292 14.92 3.88 0.30
N LEU A 293 14.29 4.24 1.42
CA LEU A 293 13.03 3.65 1.87
C LEU A 293 11.91 4.65 1.63
N LEU A 294 10.82 4.18 1.03
CA LEU A 294 9.57 4.91 0.90
C LEU A 294 8.44 4.17 1.60
N VAL A 295 7.47 4.93 2.12
CA VAL A 295 6.25 4.39 2.71
C VAL A 295 5.05 5.05 2.04
N GLY A 296 4.16 4.26 1.48
CA GLY A 296 2.97 4.74 0.78
C GLY A 296 1.95 3.61 0.64
N ASP A 297 0.69 3.92 0.36
CA ASP A 297 -0.37 2.90 0.36
C ASP A 297 -0.16 1.84 -0.74
N ALA A 298 -0.58 0.61 -0.47
CA ALA A 298 -0.48 -0.50 -1.43
C ALA A 298 -1.20 -0.20 -2.75
N THR A 299 -2.27 0.59 -2.73
CA THR A 299 -3.02 0.95 -3.93
C THR A 299 -2.30 1.98 -4.81
N LEU A 300 -1.19 2.60 -4.36
CA LEU A 300 -0.30 3.37 -5.24
C LEU A 300 0.24 2.54 -6.41
N TRP A 301 0.23 1.21 -6.29
CA TRP A 301 0.74 0.28 -7.29
C TRP A 301 -0.38 -0.43 -8.07
N SER A 302 -1.62 0.01 -7.88
CA SER A 302 -2.83 -0.62 -8.42
C SER A 302 -3.54 0.27 -9.45
N SER A 303 -4.02 -0.31 -10.56
CA SER A 303 -4.68 0.47 -11.64
C SER A 303 -6.18 0.69 -11.46
N THR A 304 -6.81 0.20 -10.38
CA THR A 304 -8.29 0.16 -10.28
C THR A 304 -8.99 1.42 -9.84
N ALA A 305 -8.23 2.43 -9.43
CA ALA A 305 -8.72 3.62 -8.76
C ALA A 305 -8.43 4.92 -9.55
N GLY A 306 -8.39 4.83 -10.88
CA GLY A 306 -8.07 5.97 -11.75
C GLY A 306 -6.58 6.30 -11.73
N GLY A 307 -6.19 7.51 -12.16
CA GLY A 307 -4.79 7.97 -12.08
C GLY A 307 -3.78 7.19 -12.93
N VAL A 308 -4.25 6.41 -13.92
CA VAL A 308 -3.44 5.42 -14.66
C VAL A 308 -2.21 6.04 -15.33
N ASP A 309 -2.31 7.27 -15.83
CA ASP A 309 -1.17 7.95 -16.46
C ASP A 309 -0.10 8.35 -15.42
N SER A 310 -0.51 8.90 -14.28
CA SER A 310 0.40 9.18 -13.15
C SER A 310 1.01 7.89 -12.58
N LEU A 311 0.23 6.81 -12.49
CA LEU A 311 0.73 5.48 -12.11
C LEU A 311 1.80 5.00 -13.09
N ARG A 312 1.58 5.15 -14.40
CA ARG A 312 2.57 4.79 -15.44
C ARG A 312 3.82 5.63 -15.32
N ALA A 313 3.69 6.95 -15.12
CA ALA A 313 4.82 7.86 -14.94
C ALA A 313 5.63 7.47 -13.68
N PHE A 314 4.95 7.23 -12.56
CA PHE A 314 5.58 6.82 -11.31
C PHE A 314 6.37 5.51 -11.46
N TRP A 315 5.76 4.48 -12.04
CA TRP A 315 6.45 3.23 -12.36
C TRP A 315 7.66 3.43 -13.27
N THR A 316 7.51 4.25 -14.30
CA THR A 316 8.59 4.57 -15.24
C THR A 316 9.76 5.20 -14.50
N ASN A 317 9.50 6.20 -13.66
CA ASN A 317 10.53 6.87 -12.86
C ASN A 317 11.24 5.88 -11.92
N VAL A 318 10.49 5.00 -11.25
CA VAL A 318 11.05 3.97 -10.35
C VAL A 318 12.04 3.06 -11.09
N VAL A 319 11.69 2.56 -12.27
CA VAL A 319 12.51 1.59 -13.00
C VAL A 319 13.56 2.22 -13.93
N GLN A 320 13.43 3.50 -14.24
CA GLN A 320 14.40 4.26 -15.04
C GLN A 320 15.27 5.21 -14.22
N ARG A 321 15.10 5.25 -12.89
CA ARG A 321 15.91 6.11 -12.01
C ARG A 321 17.43 5.90 -12.27
N PRO A 322 18.21 6.98 -12.37
CA PRO A 322 19.66 6.89 -12.59
C PRO A 322 20.35 6.21 -11.39
N HIS A 323 21.53 5.62 -11.59
CA HIS A 323 22.36 5.17 -10.48
C HIS A 323 23.06 6.38 -9.86
N ARG A 324 23.28 6.34 -8.54
CA ARG A 324 23.95 7.39 -7.76
C ARG A 324 25.44 7.38 -8.11
N GLY A 325 25.74 8.04 -9.23
CA GLY A 325 27.05 8.08 -9.89
C GLY A 325 26.95 8.55 -11.35
N ASP A 326 25.74 8.59 -11.91
CA ASP A 326 25.49 8.97 -13.30
C ASP A 326 25.12 10.45 -13.48
N HIS A 327 25.00 11.20 -12.38
CA HIS A 327 24.87 12.64 -12.41
C HIS A 327 26.27 13.29 -12.29
N PRO A 328 26.64 14.20 -13.21
CA PRO A 328 27.93 14.87 -13.20
C PRO A 328 28.17 15.74 -11.96
#